data_AF-A0A955BIG8-F1
#
_entry.id   AF-A0A955BIG8-F1
#
_cell.length_a   1.000
_cell.length_b   1.000
_cell.length_c   1.000
_cell.angle_alpha   90.00
_cell.angle_beta   90.00
_cell.angle_gamma   90.00
#
_symmetry.space_group_name_H-M   'P 1'
#
loop_
_entity.id
_entity.type
_entity.pdbx_description
1 polymer ?
#
loop_
_entity_poly.entity_id
_entity_poly.type
_entity_poly.pdbx_seq_one_letter_code
_entity_poly.pdbx_strand_id
1 'polypeptide(L)'
;MSSPALLRPSCPRLVALWCVALVVCVGCGDRWFEAGTLESAITNDQFTSWEKPSEWSQWRGGVLGGAVDERPLPTAWRAGEGLLWEVEIPGRGNSSPVVVGDSVLLTSEVSTA
;
A
#
# COMPACT_ATOMS: atom_id res chain seq x y z
N MET A 1 54.95 -43.03 44.03
CA MET A 1 54.53 -44.20 43.24
C MET A 1 53.10 -43.91 42.79
N SER A 2 52.72 -43.66 41.54
CA SER A 2 53.39 -43.61 40.24
C SER A 2 52.52 -42.71 39.34
N SER A 3 53.11 -41.81 38.57
CA SER A 3 52.38 -40.98 37.59
C SER A 3 51.84 -41.84 36.43
N PRO A 4 50.60 -41.64 35.94
CA PRO A 4 50.18 -42.22 34.68
C PRO A 4 50.49 -41.26 33.52
N ALA A 5 51.09 -41.85 32.48
CA ALA A 5 51.56 -41.20 31.27
C ALA A 5 50.40 -40.60 30.45
N LEU A 6 50.58 -39.35 30.00
CA LEU A 6 49.76 -38.74 28.97
C LEU A 6 50.07 -39.42 27.63
N LEU A 7 49.15 -40.25 27.14
CA LEU A 7 49.17 -40.79 25.78
C LEU A 7 48.95 -39.65 24.78
N ARG A 8 49.97 -39.33 23.99
CA ARG A 8 49.87 -38.45 22.83
C ARG A 8 49.19 -39.24 21.68
N PRO A 9 48.09 -38.75 21.08
CA PRO A 9 47.48 -39.41 19.93
C PRO A 9 48.35 -39.24 18.68
N SER A 10 48.89 -40.35 18.18
CA SER A 10 49.89 -40.42 17.10
C SER A 10 49.29 -40.63 15.69
N CYS A 11 48.12 -40.06 15.36
CA CYS A 11 47.54 -40.31 14.03
C CYS A 11 46.89 -39.07 13.38
N PRO A 12 47.56 -38.40 12.41
CA PRO A 12 47.01 -37.24 11.71
C PRO A 12 45.78 -37.58 10.83
N ARG A 13 45.56 -38.87 10.53
CA ARG A 13 44.39 -39.33 9.75
C ARG A 13 43.08 -39.25 10.53
N LEU A 14 43.09 -39.38 11.86
CA LEU A 14 41.88 -39.28 12.68
C LEU A 14 41.44 -37.84 12.90
N VAL A 15 42.38 -36.89 13.00
CA VAL A 15 42.08 -35.45 13.06
C VAL A 15 41.51 -34.95 11.73
N ALA A 16 42.08 -35.40 10.60
CA ALA A 16 41.57 -35.05 9.28
C ALA A 16 40.13 -35.55 9.04
N LEU A 17 39.80 -36.77 9.51
CA LEU A 17 38.44 -37.31 9.41
C LEU A 17 37.42 -36.54 10.26
N TRP A 18 37.82 -36.03 11.43
CA TRP A 18 36.97 -35.18 12.26
C TRP A 18 36.76 -33.78 11.66
N CYS A 19 37.78 -33.17 11.05
CA CYS A 19 37.65 -31.87 10.39
C CYS A 19 36.73 -31.93 9.17
N VAL A 20 36.79 -33.01 8.37
CA VAL A 20 35.90 -33.17 7.21
C VAL A 20 34.45 -33.40 7.63
N ALA A 21 34.20 -34.18 8.69
CA ALA A 21 32.86 -34.37 9.23
C ALA A 21 32.23 -33.06 9.76
N LEU A 22 33.02 -32.20 10.41
CA LEU A 22 32.57 -30.87 10.86
C LEU A 22 32.24 -29.93 9.70
N VAL A 23 32.99 -29.97 8.60
CA VAL A 23 32.72 -29.14 7.41
C VAL A 23 31.44 -29.59 6.68
N VAL A 24 31.17 -30.90 6.63
CA VAL A 24 29.95 -31.44 5.99
C VAL A 24 28.68 -31.13 6.80
N CYS A 25 28.75 -31.09 8.14
CA CYS A 25 27.59 -30.76 8.98
C CYS A 25 27.17 -29.27 8.93
N VAL A 26 28.06 -28.35 8.58
CA VAL A 26 27.72 -26.92 8.43
C VAL A 26 27.20 -26.60 7.01
N GLY A 27 27.50 -27.44 6.02
CA GLY A 27 27.17 -27.22 4.61
C GLY A 27 25.84 -27.81 4.11
N CYS A 28 24.99 -28.38 4.97
CA CYS A 28 23.74 -29.05 4.58
C CYS A 28 22.49 -28.39 5.21
N GLY A 29 22.49 -27.06 5.24
CA GLY A 29 21.28 -26.27 5.49
C GLY A 29 20.89 -25.59 4.18
N ASP A 30 19.84 -26.07 3.53
CA ASP A 30 19.18 -25.40 2.40
C ASP A 30 18.48 -24.12 2.87
N ARG A 31 19.23 -23.17 3.41
CA ARG A 31 18.76 -21.82 3.71
C ARG A 31 19.51 -20.86 2.81
N TRP A 32 19.15 -20.95 1.53
CA TRP A 32 19.29 -19.81 0.65
C TRP A 32 18.45 -18.70 1.25
N PHE A 33 19.12 -17.68 1.79
CA PHE A 33 18.48 -16.37 1.94
C PHE A 33 18.19 -15.93 0.51
N GLU A 34 16.97 -16.16 0.03
CA GLU A 34 16.45 -15.35 -1.05
C GLU A 34 16.58 -13.90 -0.58
N ALA A 35 17.51 -13.18 -1.19
CA ALA A 35 17.49 -11.74 -1.15
C ALA A 35 16.18 -11.34 -1.83
N GLY A 36 15.11 -11.27 -1.03
CA GLY A 36 13.83 -10.79 -1.49
C GLY A 36 14.09 -9.44 -2.12
N THR A 37 13.95 -9.35 -3.43
CA THR A 37 13.68 -8.07 -4.07
C THR A 37 12.51 -7.49 -3.30
N LEU A 38 12.71 -6.34 -2.66
CA LEU A 38 11.60 -5.51 -2.21
C LEU A 38 10.90 -5.00 -3.48
N GLU A 39 10.28 -5.89 -4.25
CA GLU A 39 9.06 -5.54 -4.93
C GLU A 39 8.07 -5.38 -3.79
N SER A 40 8.06 -4.19 -3.20
CA SER A 40 6.86 -3.69 -2.57
C SER A 40 5.79 -3.85 -3.64
N ALA A 41 5.06 -4.96 -3.57
CA ALA A 41 3.83 -5.14 -4.27
C ALA A 41 2.92 -4.08 -3.67
N ILE A 42 3.05 -2.86 -4.20
CA ILE A 42 2.00 -1.88 -4.12
C ILE A 42 0.93 -2.46 -5.04
N THR A 43 0.20 -3.43 -4.50
CA THR A 43 -1.06 -3.88 -5.05
C THR A 43 -1.95 -2.64 -5.10
N ASN A 44 -2.72 -2.50 -6.18
CA ASN A 44 -3.64 -1.38 -6.34
C ASN A 44 -4.69 -1.30 -5.20
N ASP A 45 -4.74 -2.30 -4.31
CA ASP A 45 -5.58 -2.31 -3.10
C ASP A 45 -5.09 -1.36 -1.98
N GLN A 46 -3.81 -0.96 -1.97
CA GLN A 46 -3.28 -0.03 -0.98
C GLN A 46 -3.64 1.42 -1.34
N PHE A 47 -3.93 1.69 -2.61
CA PHE A 47 -4.27 3.02 -3.11
C PHE A 47 -5.75 3.39 -2.98
N THR A 48 -6.65 2.47 -2.60
CA THR A 48 -8.09 2.76 -2.48
C THR A 48 -8.57 2.94 -1.03
N SER A 49 -7.67 2.78 -0.05
CA SER A 49 -8.02 2.75 1.38
C SER A 49 -8.47 4.11 1.98
N TRP A 50 -8.31 5.22 1.25
CA TRP A 50 -8.67 6.57 1.71
C TRP A 50 -9.96 7.13 1.11
N GLU A 51 -10.51 6.50 0.06
CA GLU A 51 -11.80 6.89 -0.49
C GLU A 51 -12.91 6.06 0.16
N LYS A 52 -13.74 6.69 0.99
CA LYS A 52 -14.98 6.03 1.40
C LYS A 52 -15.86 5.87 0.15
N PRO A 53 -16.67 4.80 0.03
CA PRO A 53 -17.55 4.59 -1.13
C PRO A 53 -18.49 5.76 -1.46
N SER A 54 -18.73 6.65 -0.50
CA SER A 54 -19.54 7.86 -0.65
C SER A 54 -18.77 9.12 -1.07
N GLU A 55 -17.45 9.07 -1.14
CA GLU A 55 -16.58 10.22 -1.44
C GLU A 55 -16.47 10.41 -2.96
N TRP A 56 -16.36 11.67 -3.40
CA TRP A 56 -16.22 12.03 -4.81
C TRP A 56 -15.02 12.96 -4.98
N SER A 57 -13.84 12.48 -4.59
CA SER A 57 -12.60 13.26 -4.49
C SER A 57 -11.97 13.67 -5.82
N GLN A 58 -12.43 13.11 -6.94
CA GLN A 58 -11.78 13.26 -8.25
C GLN A 58 -12.78 13.36 -9.41
N TRP A 59 -12.27 13.75 -10.59
CA TRP A 59 -13.06 13.78 -11.82
C TRP A 59 -13.66 12.41 -12.10
N ARG A 60 -14.99 12.37 -12.28
CA ARG A 60 -15.79 11.14 -12.45
C ARG A 60 -15.86 10.20 -11.23
N GLY A 61 -15.47 10.67 -10.05
CA GLY A 61 -15.61 9.93 -8.79
C GLY A 61 -14.59 8.78 -8.64
N GLY A 62 -14.69 8.03 -7.55
CA GLY A 62 -13.68 7.03 -7.18
C GLY A 62 -13.43 5.94 -8.22
N VAL A 63 -14.46 5.52 -8.97
CA VAL A 63 -14.35 4.52 -10.04
C VAL A 63 -14.17 5.11 -11.44
N LEU A 64 -14.00 6.44 -11.56
CA LEU A 64 -13.84 7.16 -12.83
C LEU A 64 -15.01 6.98 -13.83
N GLY A 65 -16.17 6.50 -13.37
CA GLY A 65 -17.35 6.24 -14.20
C GLY A 65 -18.28 7.44 -14.37
N GLY A 66 -18.25 8.39 -13.43
CA GLY A 66 -19.13 9.56 -13.45
C GLY A 66 -20.58 9.25 -13.08
N ALA A 67 -20.83 8.10 -12.45
CA ALA A 67 -22.14 7.69 -11.95
C ALA A 67 -22.00 7.11 -10.54
N VAL A 68 -23.10 7.19 -9.78
CA VAL A 68 -23.30 6.45 -8.52
C VAL A 68 -24.20 5.25 -8.80
N ASP A 69 -24.17 4.25 -7.92
CA ASP A 69 -25.11 3.14 -7.96
C ASP A 69 -26.56 3.63 -7.86
N GLU A 70 -27.49 2.85 -8.41
CA GLU A 70 -28.91 3.19 -8.46
C GLU A 70 -29.44 3.45 -7.05
N ARG A 71 -29.85 4.70 -6.83
CA ARG A 71 -30.48 5.17 -5.61
C ARG A 71 -31.59 6.16 -5.97
N PRO A 72 -32.63 6.34 -5.12
CA PRO A 72 -33.65 7.34 -5.36
C PRO A 72 -33.02 8.74 -5.35
N LEU A 73 -32.79 9.29 -6.54
CA LEU A 73 -32.27 10.63 -6.76
C LEU A 73 -33.41 11.60 -7.09
N PRO A 74 -33.36 12.87 -6.66
CA PRO A 74 -34.32 13.87 -7.08
C PRO A 74 -34.32 14.02 -8.61
N THR A 75 -35.51 13.94 -9.21
CA THR A 75 -35.70 14.15 -10.66
C THR A 75 -36.11 15.59 -11.00
N ALA A 76 -36.38 16.41 -9.97
CA ALA A 76 -36.70 17.82 -10.09
C ALA A 76 -35.87 18.64 -9.07
N TRP A 77 -35.48 19.84 -9.48
CA TRP A 77 -34.65 20.75 -8.68
C TRP A 77 -35.24 22.16 -8.74
N ARG A 78 -35.84 22.61 -7.64
CA ARG A 78 -36.35 23.99 -7.43
C ARG A 78 -36.40 24.32 -5.95
N ALA A 79 -36.59 25.60 -5.60
CA ALA A 79 -36.81 26.01 -4.22
C ALA A 79 -37.96 25.21 -3.59
N GLY A 80 -37.67 24.47 -2.52
CA GLY A 80 -38.63 23.60 -1.82
C GLY A 80 -38.80 22.18 -2.39
N GLU A 81 -38.13 21.82 -3.49
CA GLU A 81 -38.14 20.46 -4.05
C GLU A 81 -36.77 20.08 -4.59
N GLY A 82 -36.09 19.16 -3.90
CA GLY A 82 -34.78 18.61 -4.31
C GLY A 82 -33.59 19.54 -4.10
N LEU A 83 -33.76 20.86 -4.17
CA LEU A 83 -32.69 21.83 -3.94
C LEU A 83 -32.48 22.08 -2.43
N LEU A 84 -31.33 21.67 -1.89
CA LEU A 84 -30.97 21.87 -0.49
C LEU A 84 -30.35 23.24 -0.22
N TRP A 85 -29.48 23.71 -1.12
CA TRP A 85 -28.78 24.97 -1.01
C TRP A 85 -28.28 25.42 -2.39
N GLU A 86 -28.01 26.71 -2.49
CA GLU A 86 -27.38 27.35 -3.65
C GLU A 86 -26.42 28.43 -3.14
N VAL A 87 -25.33 28.65 -3.86
CA VAL A 87 -24.34 29.68 -3.53
C VAL A 87 -23.83 30.32 -4.81
N GLU A 88 -23.72 31.65 -4.81
CA GLU A 88 -23.10 32.39 -5.89
C GLU A 88 -21.58 32.20 -5.84
N ILE A 89 -20.96 31.88 -6.98
CA ILE A 89 -19.52 31.62 -7.08
C ILE A 89 -18.88 32.75 -7.89
N PRO A 90 -17.77 33.36 -7.42
CA PRO A 90 -17.09 34.42 -8.14
C PRO A 90 -16.46 33.88 -9.42
N GLY A 91 -16.59 34.66 -10.51
CA GLY A 91 -15.96 34.34 -11.78
C GLY A 91 -16.67 33.25 -12.59
N ARG A 92 -15.96 32.65 -13.55
CA ARG A 92 -16.51 31.61 -14.44
C ARG A 92 -16.02 30.23 -14.02
N GLY A 93 -16.94 29.31 -13.74
CA GLY A 93 -16.64 27.91 -13.47
C GLY A 93 -16.70 27.06 -14.74
N ASN A 94 -15.63 26.30 -15.03
CA ASN A 94 -15.62 25.25 -16.05
C ASN A 94 -15.23 23.87 -15.48
N SER A 95 -14.96 23.80 -14.18
CA SER A 95 -14.54 22.57 -13.48
C SER A 95 -15.75 21.75 -13.03
N SER A 96 -15.53 20.47 -12.77
CA SER A 96 -16.49 19.65 -12.02
C SER A 96 -16.17 19.76 -10.52
N PRO A 97 -17.16 19.98 -9.65
CA PRO A 97 -16.92 19.96 -8.21
C PRO A 97 -16.49 18.57 -7.74
N VAL A 98 -15.71 18.54 -6.66
CA VAL A 98 -15.38 17.32 -5.91
C VAL A 98 -15.89 17.42 -4.49
N VAL A 99 -16.23 16.28 -3.89
CA VAL A 99 -16.70 16.16 -2.51
C VAL A 99 -15.67 15.39 -1.71
N VAL A 100 -15.16 16.02 -0.64
CA VAL A 100 -14.18 15.44 0.27
C VAL A 100 -14.64 15.68 1.71
N GLY A 101 -14.99 14.60 2.42
CA GLY A 101 -15.63 14.67 3.72
C GLY A 101 -16.91 15.50 3.67
N ASP A 102 -16.99 16.53 4.49
CA ASP A 102 -18.14 17.45 4.56
C ASP A 102 -17.96 18.72 3.69
N SER A 103 -17.00 18.72 2.77
CA SER A 103 -16.65 19.88 1.95
C SER A 103 -16.90 19.64 0.46
N VAL A 104 -17.44 20.65 -0.21
CA VAL A 104 -17.52 20.74 -1.68
C VAL A 104 -16.44 21.70 -2.16
N LEU A 105 -15.53 21.21 -3.00
CA LEU A 105 -14.44 22.01 -3.56
C LEU A 105 -14.69 22.23 -5.06
N LEU A 106 -14.54 23.49 -5.50
CA LEU A 106 -14.68 23.90 -6.90
C LEU A 106 -13.63 24.95 -7.23
N THR A 107 -13.16 24.97 -8.47
CA THR A 107 -12.30 26.03 -8.99
C THR A 107 -13.08 26.93 -9.96
N SER A 108 -12.86 28.24 -9.87
CA SER A 108 -13.41 29.22 -10.80
C SER A 108 -12.35 30.21 -11.27
N GLU A 109 -12.53 30.70 -12.50
CA GLU A 109 -11.72 31.77 -13.07
C GLU A 109 -12.25 33.12 -12.61
N VAL A 110 -11.53 33.77 -11.69
CA VAL A 110 -11.83 35.14 -11.29
C VAL A 110 -11.03 36.10 -12.17
N SER A 111 -11.69 36.68 -13.16
CA SER A 111 -11.07 37.73 -13.99
C SER A 111 -10.97 39.02 -13.17
N THR A 112 -9.74 39.44 -12.87
CA THR A 112 -9.44 40.75 -12.32
C THR A 112 -9.12 41.71 -13.47
N ALA A 113 -9.87 42.82 -13.58
CA ALA A 113 -9.66 43.87 -14.57
C ALA A 113 -8.43 44.73 -14.26
#